data_AF-A0A8C3A414-F1
#
_entry.id   AF-A0A8C3A414-F1
#
_cell.length_a   1.000
_cell.length_b   1.000
_cell.length_c   1.000
_cell.angle_alpha   90.00
_cell.angle_beta   90.00
_cell.angle_gamma   90.00
#
_symmetry.space_group_name_H-M   'P 1'
#
loop_
_entity.id
_entity.type
_entity.pdbx_description
1 polymer ?
#
loop_
_entity_poly.entity_id
_entity_poly.type
_entity_poly.pdbx_seq_one_letter_code
_entity_poly.pdbx_strand_id
1 'polypeptide(L)'
;MRRPAALGAMSSLLSHNKDQPRIRKSLSDSSPTSSTATTKSQRHERLSRLSSSGSSDVSNDTSTNHAESYFLRRENRLSARKRAEEEAANNDYKKMYEKALATNQRLKSRLETSKQELAMIQDQLQRAQKDCGFNRLETEKKESRSLQKRISDMEEQLKVKGELKVENQRLKDENGALIRVITKLSK
;
A
#
# COMPACT_ATOMS: atom_id res chain seq x y z
N MET A 1 -55.50 -11.33 1.13
CA MET A 1 -54.90 -10.18 1.84
C MET A 1 -54.03 -10.70 2.99
N ARG A 2 -52.72 -10.88 2.76
CA ARG A 2 -51.74 -11.24 3.80
C ARG A 2 -50.84 -10.02 4.05
N ARG A 3 -50.76 -9.54 5.30
CA ARG A 3 -49.76 -8.56 5.76
C ARG A 3 -48.55 -9.30 6.37
N PRO A 4 -47.31 -8.79 6.26
CA PRO A 4 -46.13 -9.43 6.82
C PRO A 4 -45.90 -8.98 8.27
N ALA A 5 -45.44 -9.91 9.12
CA ALA A 5 -44.93 -9.62 10.44
C ALA A 5 -43.45 -9.23 10.34
N ALA A 6 -43.11 -8.08 10.91
CA ALA A 6 -41.76 -7.57 11.04
C ALA A 6 -41.31 -7.64 12.51
N LEU A 7 -39.99 -7.61 12.69
CA LEU A 7 -39.23 -7.21 13.89
C LEU A 7 -39.03 -8.26 14.98
N GLY A 8 -37.96 -9.05 14.82
CA GLY A 8 -37.15 -9.56 15.93
C GLY A 8 -35.87 -8.74 16.01
N ALA A 9 -35.76 -7.90 17.03
CA ALA A 9 -34.56 -7.15 17.38
C ALA A 9 -33.51 -8.07 18.02
N MET A 10 -32.21 -7.80 17.82
CA MET A 10 -31.21 -7.75 18.91
C MET A 10 -30.02 -6.89 18.50
N SER A 11 -29.78 -5.88 19.34
CA SER A 11 -28.65 -4.95 19.36
C SER A 11 -27.43 -5.61 20.01
N SER A 12 -26.22 -5.28 19.54
CA SER A 12 -25.02 -5.17 20.37
C SER A 12 -23.87 -4.55 19.56
N LEU A 13 -23.66 -3.25 19.75
CA LEU A 13 -22.50 -2.49 19.28
C LEU A 13 -21.25 -2.95 20.05
N LEU A 14 -20.29 -3.56 19.34
CA LEU A 14 -18.97 -3.84 19.89
C LEU A 14 -18.13 -2.56 19.89
N SER A 15 -18.03 -1.96 21.08
CA SER A 15 -17.15 -0.83 21.36
C SER A 15 -15.71 -1.33 21.53
N HIS A 16 -14.80 -0.90 20.66
CA HIS A 16 -13.37 -1.06 20.90
C HIS A 16 -12.65 0.29 20.72
N ASN A 17 -12.38 0.92 21.87
CA ASN A 17 -11.46 2.03 22.03
C ASN A 17 -10.02 1.49 21.97
N LYS A 18 -9.20 2.01 21.05
CA LYS A 18 -7.75 2.11 21.25
C LYS A 18 -7.12 3.19 20.36
N ASP A 19 -6.92 4.34 20.99
CA ASP A 19 -5.86 5.35 20.83
C ASP A 19 -5.01 5.36 19.55
N GLN A 20 -5.18 6.43 18.75
CA GLN A 20 -4.17 6.97 17.83
C GLN A 20 -3.77 8.38 18.30
N PRO A 21 -2.47 8.70 18.49
CA PRO A 21 -2.06 10.07 18.79
C PRO A 21 -2.10 10.93 17.53
N ARG A 22 -3.07 11.84 17.49
CA ARG A 22 -3.22 12.86 16.44
C ARG A 22 -2.24 14.00 16.72
N ILE A 23 -1.14 14.08 15.97
CA ILE A 23 -0.23 15.23 15.98
C ILE A 23 -0.98 16.46 15.43
N ARG A 24 -1.43 17.35 16.32
CA ARG A 24 -1.90 18.70 15.97
C ARG A 24 -0.69 19.64 15.94
N LYS A 25 -0.25 20.05 14.75
CA LYS A 25 0.57 21.25 14.57
C LYS A 25 -0.36 22.46 14.54
N SER A 26 -0.32 23.28 15.58
CA SER A 26 -0.96 24.59 15.63
C SER A 26 -0.19 25.58 14.77
N LEU A 27 -0.82 26.06 13.69
CA LEU A 27 -0.44 27.30 13.03
C LEU A 27 -1.35 28.39 13.60
N SER A 28 -0.76 29.33 14.34
CA SER A 28 -1.42 30.58 14.70
C SER A 28 -0.55 31.72 14.19
N ASP A 29 -1.16 32.44 13.27
CA ASP A 29 -0.78 33.71 12.68
C ASP A 29 -0.97 34.84 13.70
N SER A 30 -0.01 35.77 13.80
CA SER A 30 -0.16 37.07 14.47
C SER A 30 1.04 37.98 14.15
N SER A 31 0.80 39.01 13.34
CA SER A 31 1.50 40.32 13.37
C SER A 31 0.54 41.34 14.05
N PRO A 32 0.88 42.61 14.39
CA PRO A 32 2.09 43.41 14.13
C PRO A 32 2.56 44.37 15.28
N THR A 33 3.58 45.17 14.97
CA THR A 33 3.95 46.51 15.51
C THR A 33 4.89 46.69 16.72
N SER A 34 5.85 47.59 16.46
CA SER A 34 6.35 48.68 17.30
C SER A 34 7.79 48.61 17.84
N SER A 35 8.51 49.62 17.37
CA SER A 35 9.81 50.18 17.72
C SER A 35 10.21 50.21 19.19
N THR A 36 11.50 50.00 19.46
CA THR A 36 12.23 50.72 20.50
C THR A 36 13.69 50.91 20.09
N ALA A 37 14.13 52.17 20.18
CA ALA A 37 15.48 52.61 19.91
C ALA A 37 16.45 52.15 21.02
N THR A 38 17.64 51.70 20.64
CA THR A 38 18.81 51.79 21.51
C THR A 38 20.02 52.27 20.72
N THR A 39 20.68 53.23 21.35
CA THR A 39 21.82 54.01 20.92
C THR A 39 23.08 53.14 20.81
N LYS A 40 23.88 53.36 19.76
CA LYS A 40 25.35 53.45 19.87
C LYS A 40 26.00 53.90 18.55
N SER A 41 26.66 55.04 18.69
CA SER A 41 27.69 55.64 17.86
C SER A 41 28.55 54.68 17.04
N GLN A 42 28.59 54.89 15.72
CA GLN A 42 29.85 54.85 14.97
C GLN A 42 29.76 55.80 13.78
N ARG A 43 30.11 57.07 14.04
CA ARG A 43 30.63 57.96 13.00
C ARG A 43 31.82 57.26 12.39
N HIS A 44 31.87 57.07 11.07
CA HIS A 44 33.05 57.30 10.25
C HIS A 44 32.67 57.22 8.75
N GLU A 45 32.97 58.33 8.07
CA GLU A 45 33.40 58.42 6.68
C GLU A 45 32.37 58.26 5.55
N ARG A 46 31.72 59.40 5.29
CA ARG A 46 31.37 59.83 3.93
C ARG A 46 32.66 59.90 3.09
N LEU A 47 33.02 58.81 2.42
CA LEU A 47 34.05 58.85 1.39
C LEU A 47 33.51 59.62 0.17
N SER A 48 34.02 60.83 0.09
CA SER A 48 33.98 61.76 -1.02
C SER A 48 34.81 61.19 -2.17
N ARG A 49 34.25 61.10 -3.38
CA ARG A 49 34.98 61.24 -4.65
C ARG A 49 34.05 61.75 -5.77
N LEU A 50 33.73 63.03 -5.70
CA LEU A 50 33.69 63.83 -6.93
C LEU A 50 35.15 64.22 -7.23
N SER A 51 35.47 64.33 -8.52
CA SER A 51 36.77 64.72 -9.13
C SER A 51 37.68 63.56 -9.54
N SER A 52 37.59 63.15 -10.82
CA SER A 52 38.78 63.03 -11.66
C SER A 52 38.39 63.31 -13.11
N SER A 53 38.62 64.56 -13.51
CA SER A 53 38.89 64.91 -14.90
C SER A 53 40.22 64.26 -15.30
N GLY A 54 40.33 63.81 -16.56
CA GLY A 54 41.63 63.66 -17.23
C GLY A 54 42.01 62.25 -17.67
N SER A 55 41.73 61.99 -18.96
CA SER A 55 42.71 61.49 -19.94
C SER A 55 43.30 60.08 -19.78
N SER A 56 42.86 59.18 -20.66
CA SER A 56 43.79 58.32 -21.40
C SER A 56 43.42 58.35 -22.87
N ASP A 57 44.22 59.13 -23.59
CA ASP A 57 44.53 59.06 -25.02
C ASP A 57 44.24 57.69 -25.65
N VAL A 58 43.15 57.60 -26.40
CA VAL A 58 43.01 56.66 -27.50
C VAL A 58 42.64 57.50 -28.71
N SER A 59 43.67 57.88 -29.45
CA SER A 59 43.56 58.29 -30.84
C SER A 59 42.66 57.30 -31.59
N ASN A 60 41.41 57.69 -31.79
CA ASN A 60 40.62 57.19 -32.91
C ASN A 60 39.93 58.40 -33.54
N ASP A 61 40.55 58.84 -34.63
CA ASP A 61 40.01 59.78 -35.57
C ASP A 61 38.72 59.21 -36.16
N THR A 62 37.57 59.55 -35.58
CA THR A 62 36.28 59.36 -36.25
C THR A 62 35.27 60.36 -35.69
N SER A 63 34.90 61.35 -36.50
CA SER A 63 33.73 62.21 -36.31
C SER A 63 32.44 61.36 -36.40
N THR A 64 32.20 60.49 -35.43
CA THR A 64 30.94 59.74 -35.35
C THR A 64 29.89 60.68 -34.78
N ASN A 65 28.85 60.96 -35.58
CA ASN A 65 27.80 61.90 -35.23
C ASN A 65 27.19 61.55 -33.85
N HIS A 66 26.98 62.53 -32.97
CA HIS A 66 26.38 62.31 -31.64
C HIS A 66 25.06 61.50 -31.71
N ALA A 67 24.31 61.71 -32.79
CA ALA A 67 23.11 60.94 -33.12
C ALA A 67 23.38 59.43 -33.29
N GLU A 68 24.41 59.03 -34.04
CA GLU A 68 24.76 57.62 -34.28
C GLU A 68 25.16 56.89 -32.99
N SER A 69 25.91 57.56 -32.10
CA SER A 69 26.25 56.98 -30.78
C SER A 69 25.01 56.71 -29.92
N TYR A 70 24.01 57.59 -29.99
CA TYR A 70 22.74 57.39 -29.30
C TYR A 70 21.93 56.23 -29.91
N PHE A 71 21.89 56.13 -31.24
CA PHE A 71 21.23 55.02 -31.94
C PHE A 71 21.89 53.67 -31.61
N LEU A 72 23.22 53.58 -31.63
CA LEU A 72 23.94 52.36 -31.32
C LEU A 72 23.74 51.92 -29.85
N ARG A 73 23.69 52.88 -28.91
CA ARG A 73 23.35 52.59 -27.50
C ARG A 73 21.90 52.11 -27.36
N ARG A 74 20.96 52.69 -28.10
CA ARG A 74 19.55 52.27 -28.12
C ARG A 74 19.41 50.86 -28.67
N GLU A 75 20.07 50.56 -29.78
CA GLU A 75 20.09 49.25 -30.43
C GLU A 75 20.69 48.18 -29.50
N ASN A 76 21.86 48.45 -28.90
CA ASN A 76 22.47 47.54 -27.93
C ASN A 76 21.56 47.20 -26.75
N ARG A 77 20.80 48.18 -26.24
CA ARG A 77 19.81 47.94 -25.17
C ARG A 77 18.64 47.09 -25.63
N LEU A 78 18.17 47.26 -26.87
CA LEU A 78 17.11 46.42 -27.44
C LEU A 78 17.60 44.98 -27.66
N SER A 79 18.80 44.81 -28.21
CA SER A 79 19.45 43.51 -28.39
C SER A 79 19.71 42.80 -27.06
N ALA A 80 20.19 43.52 -26.04
CA ALA A 80 20.35 42.97 -24.69
C ALA A 80 19.02 42.53 -24.08
N ARG A 81 17.95 43.31 -24.27
CA ARG A 81 16.61 42.94 -23.80
C ARG A 81 16.10 41.68 -24.50
N LYS A 82 16.27 41.59 -25.82
CA LYS A 82 15.88 40.40 -26.60
C LYS A 82 16.65 39.16 -26.15
N ARG A 83 17.97 39.26 -25.95
CA ARG A 83 18.79 38.16 -25.41
C ARG A 83 18.34 37.72 -24.02
N ALA A 84 18.04 38.67 -23.13
CA ALA A 84 17.56 38.34 -21.78
C ALA A 84 16.20 37.62 -21.80
N GLU A 85 15.31 37.99 -22.73
CA GLU A 85 14.02 37.32 -22.91
C GLU A 85 14.18 35.90 -23.50
N GLU A 86 15.04 35.74 -24.50
CA GLU A 86 15.40 34.43 -25.06
C GLU A 86 16.06 33.51 -24.01
N GLU A 87 16.96 34.04 -23.19
CA GLU A 87 17.62 33.32 -22.11
C GLU A 87 16.63 32.92 -21.00
N ALA A 88 15.68 33.79 -20.66
CA ALA A 88 14.61 33.46 -19.72
C ALA A 88 13.74 32.31 -20.25
N ALA A 89 13.32 32.38 -21.52
CA ALA A 89 12.55 31.31 -22.14
C ALA A 89 13.34 29.98 -22.18
N ASN A 90 14.63 30.02 -22.55
CA ASN A 90 15.49 28.84 -22.57
C ASN A 90 15.62 28.20 -21.17
N ASN A 91 15.82 29.03 -20.14
CA ASN A 91 15.88 28.57 -18.76
C ASN A 91 14.55 27.92 -18.31
N ASP A 92 13.41 28.49 -18.70
CA ASP A 92 12.09 27.91 -18.42
C ASP A 92 11.88 26.57 -19.13
N TYR A 93 12.25 26.46 -20.41
CA TYR A 93 12.22 25.19 -21.15
C TYR A 93 13.10 24.13 -20.49
N LYS A 94 14.33 24.49 -20.12
CA LYS A 94 15.26 23.59 -19.43
C LYS A 94 14.67 23.09 -18.12
N LYS A 95 14.10 24.00 -17.31
CA LYS A 95 13.47 23.65 -16.02
C LYS A 95 12.25 22.73 -16.20
N MET A 96 11.44 22.95 -17.23
CA MET A 96 10.31 22.07 -17.55
C MET A 96 10.77 20.69 -18.00
N TYR A 97 11.81 20.63 -18.83
CA TYR A 97 12.41 19.38 -19.27
C TYR A 97 12.98 18.57 -18.08
N GLU A 98 13.75 19.21 -17.20
CA GLU A 98 14.29 18.58 -15.99
C GLU A 98 13.19 18.05 -15.08
N LYS A 99 12.11 18.83 -14.88
CA LYS A 99 10.93 18.37 -14.13
C LYS A 99 10.28 17.14 -14.78
N ALA A 100 10.09 17.16 -16.10
CA ALA A 100 9.51 16.04 -16.83
C ALA A 100 10.40 14.78 -16.76
N LEU A 101 11.72 14.96 -16.81
CA LEU A 101 12.67 13.87 -16.66
C LEU A 101 12.62 13.26 -15.26
N ALA A 102 12.60 14.10 -14.22
CA ALA A 102 12.52 13.65 -12.83
C ALA A 102 11.20 12.90 -12.55
N THR A 103 10.07 13.38 -13.09
CA THR A 103 8.79 12.66 -12.95
C THR A 103 8.80 11.36 -13.73
N ASN A 104 9.38 11.31 -14.94
CA ASN A 104 9.51 10.08 -15.71
C ASN A 104 10.34 9.02 -14.97
N GLN A 105 11.47 9.42 -14.39
CA GLN A 105 12.31 8.54 -13.56
C GLN A 105 11.53 8.01 -12.35
N ARG A 106 10.83 8.88 -11.62
CA ARG A 106 10.00 8.48 -10.48
C ARG A 106 8.90 7.50 -10.89
N LEU A 107 8.23 7.73 -12.02
CA LEU A 107 7.19 6.84 -12.53
C LEU A 107 7.76 5.47 -12.92
N LYS A 108 8.93 5.44 -13.56
CA LYS A 108 9.65 4.19 -13.89
C LYS A 108 9.98 3.40 -12.63
N SER A 109 10.54 4.04 -11.60
CA SER A 109 10.82 3.39 -10.31
C SER A 109 9.54 2.82 -9.70
N ARG A 110 8.45 3.60 -9.66
CA ARG A 110 7.17 3.14 -9.09
C ARG A 110 6.54 2.00 -9.88
N LEU A 111 6.67 2.01 -11.20
CA LEU A 111 6.22 0.90 -12.04
C LEU A 111 7.02 -0.36 -11.72
N GLU A 112 8.33 -0.25 -11.57
CA GLU A 112 9.19 -1.39 -11.27
C GLU A 112 8.92 -1.97 -9.88
N THR A 113 8.76 -1.13 -8.86
CA THR A 113 8.35 -1.60 -7.53
C THR A 113 6.98 -2.29 -7.58
N SER A 114 6.02 -1.73 -8.32
CA SER A 114 4.69 -2.34 -8.44
C SER A 114 4.75 -3.69 -9.17
N LYS A 115 5.61 -3.85 -10.18
CA LYS A 115 5.83 -5.15 -10.84
C LYS A 115 6.42 -6.18 -9.89
N GLN A 116 7.40 -5.78 -9.07
CA GLN A 116 8.00 -6.66 -8.07
C GLN A 116 6.99 -7.08 -7.00
N GLU A 117 6.17 -6.15 -6.51
CA GLU A 117 5.08 -6.44 -5.57
C GLU A 117 4.07 -7.42 -6.17
N LEU A 118 3.67 -7.22 -7.44
CA LEU A 118 2.78 -8.15 -8.13
C LEU A 118 3.39 -9.55 -8.27
N ALA A 119 4.66 -9.64 -8.63
CA ALA A 119 5.36 -10.93 -8.72
C ALA A 119 5.43 -11.64 -7.36
N MET A 120 5.69 -10.91 -6.28
CA MET A 120 5.68 -11.45 -4.92
C MET A 120 4.29 -11.97 -4.52
N ILE A 121 3.23 -11.20 -4.80
CA ILE A 121 1.85 -11.61 -4.50
C ILE A 121 1.47 -12.86 -5.31
N GLN A 122 1.88 -12.94 -6.59
CA GLN A 122 1.66 -14.12 -7.42
C GLN A 122 2.36 -15.36 -6.88
N ASP A 123 3.62 -15.24 -6.44
CA ASP A 123 4.35 -16.36 -5.82
C ASP A 123 3.69 -16.79 -4.50
N GLN A 124 3.28 -15.83 -3.66
CA GLN A 124 2.58 -16.13 -2.42
C GLN A 124 1.23 -16.82 -2.66
N LEU A 125 0.47 -16.39 -3.66
CA LEU A 125 -0.78 -17.03 -4.06
C LEU A 125 -0.52 -18.45 -4.56
N GLN A 126 0.49 -18.66 -5.39
CA GLN A 126 0.83 -19.98 -5.90
C GLN A 126 1.25 -20.94 -4.77
N ARG A 127 2.02 -20.46 -3.79
CA ARG A 127 2.39 -21.22 -2.59
C ARG A 127 1.15 -21.56 -1.76
N ALA A 128 0.32 -20.57 -1.44
CA ALA A 128 -0.91 -20.80 -0.69
C ALA A 128 -1.86 -21.76 -1.39
N GLN A 129 -1.97 -21.70 -2.72
CA GLN A 129 -2.79 -22.62 -3.50
C GLN A 129 -2.24 -24.05 -3.49
N LYS A 130 -0.92 -24.21 -3.58
CA LYS A 130 -0.28 -25.52 -3.45
C LYS A 130 -0.46 -26.09 -2.05
N ASP A 131 -0.17 -25.29 -1.02
CA ASP A 131 -0.21 -25.72 0.37
C ASP A 131 -1.65 -26.03 0.83
N CYS A 132 -2.61 -25.17 0.51
CA CYS A 132 -4.01 -25.37 0.90
C CYS A 132 -4.75 -26.36 -0.02
N GLY A 133 -4.42 -26.42 -1.32
CA GLY A 133 -5.11 -27.27 -2.27
C GLY A 133 -4.62 -28.72 -2.24
N PHE A 134 -3.31 -28.93 -2.23
CA PHE A 134 -2.73 -30.27 -2.27
C PHE A 134 -2.78 -30.96 -0.90
N ASN A 135 -2.33 -30.28 0.16
CA ASN A 135 -2.25 -30.90 1.47
C ASN A 135 -3.64 -31.19 2.04
N ARG A 136 -4.57 -30.24 1.94
CA ARG A 136 -5.93 -30.41 2.45
C ARG A 136 -6.67 -31.56 1.76
N LEU A 137 -6.60 -31.64 0.43
CA LEU A 137 -7.27 -32.69 -0.33
C LEU A 137 -6.68 -34.07 -0.02
N GLU A 138 -5.35 -34.18 0.12
CA GLU A 138 -4.71 -35.45 0.45
C GLU A 138 -4.96 -35.90 1.89
N THR A 139 -5.03 -34.96 2.84
CA THR A 139 -5.42 -35.29 4.23
C THR A 139 -6.88 -35.73 4.31
N GLU A 140 -7.80 -35.03 3.64
CA GLU A 140 -9.23 -35.38 3.61
C GLU A 140 -9.45 -36.75 2.94
N LYS A 141 -8.74 -37.07 1.85
CA LYS A 141 -8.80 -38.40 1.22
C LYS A 141 -8.29 -39.51 2.14
N LYS A 142 -7.17 -39.29 2.83
CA LYS A 142 -6.62 -40.27 3.78
C LYS A 142 -7.58 -40.52 4.94
N GLU A 143 -8.15 -39.46 5.49
CA GLU A 143 -9.16 -39.54 6.55
C GLU A 143 -10.42 -40.27 6.07
N SER A 144 -10.93 -39.91 4.90
CA SER A 144 -12.09 -40.57 4.28
C SER A 144 -11.86 -42.09 4.10
N ARG A 145 -10.68 -42.50 3.62
CA ARG A 145 -10.33 -43.93 3.52
C ARG A 145 -10.24 -44.62 4.88
N SER A 146 -9.67 -43.96 5.88
CA SER A 146 -9.58 -44.49 7.25
C SER A 146 -10.97 -44.69 7.87
N LEU A 147 -11.85 -43.70 7.70
CA LEU A 147 -13.25 -43.78 8.15
C LEU A 147 -14.01 -44.87 7.40
N GLN A 148 -13.84 -44.98 6.08
CA GLN A 148 -14.48 -46.02 5.28
C GLN A 148 -14.06 -47.41 5.75
N LYS A 149 -12.76 -47.63 6.01
CA LYS A 149 -12.27 -48.88 6.58
C LYS A 149 -12.91 -49.16 7.94
N ARG A 150 -13.01 -48.16 8.81
CA ARG A 150 -13.63 -48.32 10.13
C ARG A 150 -15.12 -48.67 10.04
N ILE A 151 -15.83 -48.07 9.09
CA ILE A 151 -17.24 -48.40 8.81
C ILE A 151 -17.33 -49.86 8.37
N SER A 152 -16.53 -50.30 7.40
CA SER A 152 -16.52 -51.70 6.94
C SER A 152 -16.19 -52.69 8.07
N ASP A 153 -15.20 -52.39 8.91
CA ASP A 153 -14.88 -53.22 10.08
C ASP A 153 -16.06 -53.31 11.07
N MET A 154 -16.79 -52.20 11.26
CA MET A 154 -17.99 -52.17 12.13
C MET A 154 -19.17 -52.93 11.51
N GLU A 155 -19.38 -52.81 10.20
CA GLU A 155 -20.40 -53.56 9.47
C GLU A 155 -20.15 -55.07 9.56
N GLU A 156 -18.90 -55.51 9.43
CA GLU A 156 -18.51 -56.91 9.61
C GLU A 156 -18.78 -57.40 11.04
N GLN A 157 -18.41 -56.62 12.06
CA GLN A 157 -18.69 -56.96 13.45
C GLN A 157 -20.20 -57.10 13.73
N LEU A 158 -21.02 -56.24 13.13
CA LEU A 158 -22.47 -56.32 13.25
C LEU A 158 -23.02 -57.60 12.58
N LYS A 159 -22.47 -57.97 11.42
CA LYS A 159 -22.83 -59.21 10.73
C LYS A 159 -22.52 -60.44 11.59
N VAL A 160 -21.30 -60.55 12.10
CA VAL A 160 -20.87 -61.65 12.98
C VAL A 160 -21.75 -61.71 14.24
N LYS A 161 -22.06 -60.56 14.85
CA LYS A 161 -22.95 -60.51 16.01
C LYS A 161 -24.36 -61.00 15.69
N GLY A 162 -24.86 -60.72 14.49
CA GLY A 162 -26.14 -61.23 13.99
C GLY A 162 -26.13 -62.75 13.87
N GLU A 163 -25.10 -63.30 13.23
CA GLU A 163 -24.91 -64.76 13.06
C GLU A 163 -24.84 -65.47 14.41
N LEU A 164 -24.03 -64.95 15.34
CA LEU A 164 -23.92 -65.51 16.70
C LEU A 164 -25.25 -65.48 17.47
N LYS A 165 -26.08 -64.45 17.29
CA LYS A 165 -27.40 -64.39 17.93
C LYS A 165 -28.33 -65.48 17.42
N VAL A 166 -28.37 -65.68 16.10
CA VAL A 166 -29.18 -66.72 15.47
C VAL A 166 -28.71 -68.10 15.93
N GLU A 167 -27.41 -68.35 15.92
CA GLU A 167 -26.85 -69.63 16.37
C GLU A 167 -27.10 -69.87 17.86
N ASN A 168 -26.97 -68.85 18.71
CA ASN A 168 -27.30 -68.96 20.13
C ASN A 168 -28.78 -69.28 20.36
N GLN A 169 -29.68 -68.74 19.53
CA GLN A 169 -31.10 -69.07 19.61
C GLN A 169 -31.34 -70.52 19.17
N ARG A 170 -30.74 -70.97 18.07
CA ARG A 170 -30.82 -72.36 17.59
C ARG A 170 -30.36 -73.34 18.68
N LEU A 171 -29.22 -73.06 19.32
CA LEU A 171 -28.69 -73.87 20.41
C LEU A 171 -29.60 -73.84 21.66
N LYS A 172 -30.25 -72.72 21.97
CA LYS A 172 -31.24 -72.66 23.05
C LYS A 172 -32.46 -73.51 22.76
N ASP A 173 -32.94 -73.49 21.52
CA ASP A 173 -34.09 -74.29 21.10
C ASP A 173 -33.75 -75.79 21.14
N GLU A 174 -32.55 -76.16 20.70
CA GLU A 174 -32.00 -77.51 20.77
C GLU A 174 -31.83 -77.99 22.22
N ASN A 175 -31.19 -77.18 23.08
CA ASN A 175 -31.07 -77.47 24.51
C ASN A 175 -32.45 -77.60 25.19
N GLY A 176 -33.40 -76.73 24.85
CA GLY A 176 -34.77 -76.81 25.33
C GLY A 176 -35.46 -78.11 24.91
N ALA A 177 -35.22 -78.59 23.69
CA ALA A 177 -35.71 -79.88 23.22
C ALA A 177 -35.07 -81.04 24.00
N LEU A 178 -33.76 -81.02 24.22
CA LEU A 178 -33.05 -82.05 24.99
C LEU A 178 -33.53 -82.11 26.44
N ILE A 179 -33.68 -80.97 27.12
CA ILE A 179 -34.21 -80.90 28.50
C ILE A 179 -35.60 -81.54 28.56
N ARG A 180 -36.48 -81.26 27.58
CA ARG A 180 -37.81 -81.88 27.51
C ARG A 180 -37.74 -83.39 27.37
N VAL A 181 -36.82 -83.91 26.56
CA VAL A 181 -36.60 -85.35 26.39
C VAL A 181 -36.11 -85.99 27.69
N ILE A 182 -35.07 -85.43 28.31
CA ILE A 182 -34.52 -85.92 29.59
C ILE A 182 -35.62 -85.94 30.67
N THR A 183 -36.37 -84.84 30.81
CA THR A 183 -37.45 -84.73 31.80
C THR A 183 -38.53 -85.81 31.63
N LYS A 184 -38.81 -86.26 30.41
CA LYS A 184 -39.75 -87.37 30.15
C LYS A 184 -39.17 -88.74 30.50
N LEU A 185 -37.85 -88.92 30.34
CA LEU A 185 -37.15 -90.17 30.62
C LEU A 185 -36.77 -90.33 32.10
N SER A 186 -36.73 -89.24 32.86
CA SER A 186 -36.37 -89.21 34.30
C SER A 186 -37.57 -89.28 35.26
N LYS A 187 -38.77 -89.56 34.76
CA LYS A 187 -39.97 -89.87 35.56
C LYS A 187 -40.25 -91.35 35.51
#